data_AF-A0A9E4E9A4-F1
#
_entry.id   AF-A0A9E4E9A4-F1
#
_cell.length_a   1.000
_cell.length_b   1.000
_cell.length_c   1.000
_cell.angle_alpha   90.00
_cell.angle_beta   90.00
_cell.angle_gamma   90.00
#
_symmetry.space_group_name_H-M   'P 1'
#
loop_
_entity.id
_entity.type
_entity.pdbx_description
1 polymer ?
#
loop_
_entity_poly.entity_id
_entity_poly.type
_entity_poly.pdbx_seq_one_letter_code
_entity_poly.pdbx_strand_id
1 'polypeptide(L)'
;MAVNDPLVFIREQSREMFPDGIASGSVLMSNIAFGAAALGAGHVEICNAGDWWFAASETNWLMRDLPDETEVLDLFKSRVKFPKLGPNSYRPELYVGAFAEDIYLDLDGRYFAIKGNNPTPHPHIDVVPPWCTYVLGCRVLGPA
;
A
#
# COMPACT_ATOMS: atom_id res chain seq x y z
N MET A 1 -5.78 22.29 14.68
CA MET A 1 -6.08 21.50 13.47
C MET A 1 -4.88 21.65 12.54
N ALA A 2 -4.04 20.62 12.40
CA ALA A 2 -2.82 20.76 11.61
C ALA A 2 -3.14 20.63 10.12
N VAL A 3 -2.95 21.72 9.37
CA VAL A 3 -3.05 21.86 7.90
C VAL A 3 -2.03 20.99 7.14
N ASN A 4 -1.35 20.05 7.81
CA ASN A 4 -0.19 19.31 7.30
C ASN A 4 -0.28 17.78 7.44
N ASP A 5 -1.43 17.21 7.78
CA ASP A 5 -1.61 15.75 7.79
C ASP A 5 -1.69 15.22 6.34
N PRO A 6 -0.72 14.42 5.85
CA PRO A 6 -0.72 13.85 4.52
C PRO A 6 -1.97 13.04 4.18
N LEU A 7 -2.55 12.36 5.16
CA LEU A 7 -3.70 11.49 4.96
C LEU A 7 -4.98 12.31 4.79
N VAL A 8 -5.09 13.44 5.50
CA VAL A 8 -6.19 14.39 5.31
C VAL A 8 -6.14 14.98 3.91
N PHE A 9 -4.97 15.42 3.46
CA PHE A 9 -4.78 15.96 2.10
C PHE A 9 -5.16 14.94 1.01
N ILE A 10 -4.73 13.68 1.16
CA ILE A 10 -5.06 12.62 0.18
C ILE A 10 -6.55 12.30 0.16
N ARG A 11 -7.22 12.28 1.32
CA ARG A 11 -8.68 12.08 1.39
C ARG A 11 -9.48 13.20 0.74
N GLU A 12 -8.98 14.43 0.74
CA GLU A 12 -9.64 15.56 0.07
C GLU A 12 -9.50 15.48 -1.47
N GLN A 13 -8.37 14.97 -1.98
CA GLN A 13 -8.10 14.82 -3.41
C GLN A 13 -8.73 13.55 -4.02
N SER A 14 -9.12 12.57 -3.20
CA SER A 14 -9.47 11.23 -3.67
C SER A 14 -10.82 11.09 -4.36
N ARG A 15 -11.64 12.15 -4.48
CA ARG A 15 -12.92 12.08 -5.22
C ARG A 15 -12.73 11.69 -6.69
N GLU A 16 -11.55 11.95 -7.25
CA GLU A 16 -11.17 11.51 -8.60
C GLU A 16 -10.88 10.00 -8.66
N MET A 17 -10.44 9.40 -7.56
CA MET A 17 -10.04 7.99 -7.46
C MET A 17 -11.18 7.09 -6.94
N PHE A 18 -12.03 7.63 -6.06
CA PHE A 18 -13.20 6.99 -5.48
C PHE A 18 -14.39 7.93 -5.63
N PRO A 19 -15.12 7.88 -6.77
CA PRO A 19 -16.23 8.80 -7.07
C PRO A 19 -17.33 8.79 -6.00
N ASP A 20 -17.57 7.62 -5.41
CA ASP A 20 -18.56 7.42 -4.34
C ASP A 20 -17.97 7.59 -2.93
N GLY A 21 -16.68 7.95 -2.82
CA GLY A 21 -15.97 8.06 -1.56
C GLY A 21 -15.68 6.72 -0.86
N ILE A 22 -16.07 5.59 -1.47
CA ILE A 22 -15.82 4.25 -0.96
C ILE A 22 -14.53 3.72 -1.58
N ALA A 23 -13.56 3.39 -0.72
CA ALA A 23 -12.30 2.83 -1.17
C ALA A 23 -12.49 1.37 -1.60
N SER A 24 -12.03 1.06 -2.81
CA SER A 24 -11.99 -0.31 -3.31
C SER A 24 -10.59 -0.90 -3.13
N GLY A 25 -10.54 -2.08 -2.51
CA GLY A 25 -9.29 -2.80 -2.28
C GLY A 25 -8.59 -3.19 -3.58
N SER A 26 -9.36 -3.61 -4.60
CA SER A 26 -8.81 -3.91 -5.92
C SER A 26 -8.18 -2.68 -6.57
N VAL A 27 -8.82 -1.52 -6.49
CA VAL A 27 -8.27 -0.26 -7.01
C VAL A 27 -6.99 0.14 -6.28
N LEU A 28 -6.96 0.04 -4.95
CA LEU A 28 -5.75 0.32 -4.17
C LEU A 28 -4.61 -0.61 -4.57
N MET A 29 -4.85 -1.93 -4.65
CA MET A 29 -3.81 -2.89 -5.02
C MET A 29 -3.36 -2.73 -6.46
N SER A 30 -4.25 -2.40 -7.40
CA SER A 30 -3.85 -2.08 -8.78
C SER A 30 -2.92 -0.87 -8.84
N ASN A 31 -3.16 0.16 -8.02
CA ASN A 31 -2.26 1.31 -7.94
C ASN A 31 -0.92 0.97 -7.29
N ILE A 32 -0.91 0.10 -6.27
CA ILE A 32 0.34 -0.42 -5.71
C ILE A 32 1.11 -1.20 -6.77
N ALA A 33 0.47 -2.12 -7.49
CA ALA A 33 1.11 -2.91 -8.53
C ALA A 33 1.67 -2.04 -9.66
N PHE A 34 0.93 -1.02 -10.09
CA PHE A 34 1.42 -0.07 -11.08
C PHE A 34 2.63 0.73 -10.56
N GLY A 35 2.60 1.19 -9.31
CA GLY A 35 3.73 1.89 -8.70
C GLY A 35 4.96 1.01 -8.52
N ALA A 36 4.77 -0.24 -8.10
CA ALA A 36 5.83 -1.23 -7.96
C ALA A 36 6.47 -1.56 -9.33
N ALA A 37 5.66 -1.74 -10.38
CA ALA A 37 6.15 -1.91 -11.75
C ALA A 37 6.94 -0.68 -12.24
N ALA A 38 6.47 0.54 -11.96
CA ALA A 38 7.19 1.77 -12.27
C ALA A 38 8.53 1.92 -11.49
N LEU A 39 8.66 1.23 -10.35
CA LEU A 39 9.91 1.10 -9.59
C LEU A 39 10.77 -0.06 -10.08
N GLY A 40 10.35 -0.80 -11.11
CA GLY A 40 11.12 -1.88 -11.71
C GLY A 40 10.91 -3.24 -11.06
N ALA A 41 9.77 -3.47 -10.40
CA ALA A 41 9.31 -4.83 -10.12
C ALA A 41 8.94 -5.50 -11.44
N GLY A 42 9.57 -6.65 -11.75
CA GLY A 42 9.27 -7.41 -12.96
C GLY A 42 7.93 -8.16 -12.88
N HIS A 43 7.49 -8.43 -11.66
CA HIS A 43 6.24 -9.11 -11.37
C HIS A 43 5.59 -8.55 -10.10
N VAL A 44 4.27 -8.37 -10.11
CA VAL A 44 3.48 -8.06 -8.91
C VAL A 44 2.22 -8.90 -8.92
N GLU A 45 2.02 -9.68 -7.85
CA GLU A 45 0.80 -10.43 -7.61
C GLU A 45 -0.21 -9.57 -6.85
N ILE A 46 -1.48 -9.62 -7.27
CA ILE A 46 -2.60 -9.06 -6.53
C ILE A 46 -3.47 -10.21 -6.07
N CYS A 47 -3.67 -10.31 -4.76
CA CYS A 47 -4.45 -11.37 -4.15
C CYS A 47 -5.55 -10.79 -3.25
N ASN A 48 -6.64 -11.54 -3.10
CA ASN A 48 -7.73 -11.22 -2.18
C ASN A 48 -8.09 -12.46 -1.34
N ALA A 49 -8.38 -12.24 -0.05
CA ALA A 49 -8.88 -13.25 0.86
C ALA A 49 -9.88 -12.62 1.84
N GLY A 50 -11.16 -12.73 1.50
CA GLY A 50 -12.23 -12.04 2.24
C GLY A 50 -12.04 -10.52 2.17
N ASP A 51 -11.99 -9.87 3.33
CA ASP A 51 -11.82 -8.40 3.40
C ASP A 51 -10.38 -7.94 3.20
N TRP A 52 -9.42 -8.88 3.11
CA TRP A 52 -8.01 -8.57 2.95
C TRP A 52 -7.59 -8.57 1.48
N TRP A 53 -6.77 -7.58 1.15
CA TRP A 53 -6.16 -7.39 -0.15
C TRP A 53 -4.64 -7.35 0.00
N PHE A 54 -3.95 -7.96 -0.96
CA PHE A 54 -2.50 -8.05 -0.95
C PHE A 54 -1.94 -7.63 -2.31
N ALA A 55 -0.84 -6.89 -2.26
CA ALA A 55 0.07 -6.71 -3.38
C ALA A 55 1.41 -7.31 -2.97
N ALA A 56 1.98 -8.18 -3.80
CA ALA A 56 3.19 -8.92 -3.45
C ALA A 56 4.18 -9.01 -4.62
N SER A 57 5.47 -9.04 -4.33
CA SER A 57 6.53 -9.15 -5.34
C SER A 57 7.76 -9.86 -4.78
N GLU A 58 8.58 -10.39 -5.68
CA GLU A 58 9.94 -10.87 -5.40
C GLU A 58 10.94 -9.72 -5.16
N THR A 59 10.60 -8.50 -5.56
CA THR A 59 11.48 -7.32 -5.44
C THR A 59 10.96 -6.36 -4.39
N ASN A 60 11.85 -5.81 -3.55
CA ASN A 60 11.49 -4.77 -2.59
C ASN A 60 11.21 -3.43 -3.28
N TRP A 61 10.00 -3.22 -3.81
CA TRP A 61 9.60 -1.92 -4.33
C TRP A 61 9.36 -0.90 -3.21
N LEU A 62 8.99 -1.37 -2.01
CA LEU A 62 8.61 -0.52 -0.88
C LEU A 62 9.77 0.42 -0.52
N MET A 63 11.00 -0.08 -0.47
CA MET A 63 12.19 0.71 -0.13
C MET A 63 12.91 1.33 -1.33
N ARG A 64 12.42 1.12 -2.55
CA ARG A 64 13.13 1.54 -3.76
C ARG A 64 13.03 3.05 -4.01
N ASP A 65 14.14 3.63 -4.44
CA ASP A 65 14.32 5.07 -4.70
C ASP A 65 14.03 5.97 -3.48
N LEU A 66 14.17 5.43 -2.26
CA LEU A 66 14.13 6.19 -1.01
C LEU A 66 15.57 6.47 -0.51
N PRO A 67 15.78 7.56 0.25
CA PRO A 67 17.03 7.76 0.99
C PRO A 67 17.31 6.59 1.96
N ASP A 68 18.59 6.25 2.14
CA ASP A 68 19.03 5.10 2.96
C ASP A 68 18.54 5.14 4.42
N GLU A 69 18.29 6.32 4.97
CA GLU A 69 17.82 6.52 6.35
C GLU A 69 16.29 6.43 6.50
N THR A 70 15.55 6.24 5.40
CA THR A 70 14.09 6.21 5.44
C THR A 70 13.60 4.92 6.08
N GLU A 71 12.75 5.03 7.11
CA GLU A 71 12.09 3.86 7.65
C GLU A 71 10.88 3.50 6.78
N VAL A 72 10.56 2.21 6.65
CA VAL A 72 9.39 1.78 5.86
C VAL A 72 8.08 2.40 6.36
N LEU A 73 8.00 2.71 7.66
CA LEU A 73 6.86 3.39 8.28
C LEU A 73 6.65 4.81 7.73
N ASP A 74 7.71 5.46 7.24
CA ASP A 74 7.65 6.83 6.75
C ASP A 74 6.93 6.96 5.42
N LEU A 75 6.80 5.85 4.67
CA LEU A 75 5.96 5.76 3.46
C LEU A 75 4.49 6.11 3.75
N PHE A 76 4.02 5.87 4.97
CA PHE A 76 2.63 6.10 5.38
C PHE A 76 2.46 7.39 6.19
N LYS A 77 3.56 8.01 6.63
CA LYS A 77 3.56 9.22 7.47
C LYS A 77 3.91 10.48 6.70
N SER A 78 4.48 10.37 5.50
CA SER A 78 4.99 11.51 4.74
C SER A 78 4.50 11.51 3.29
N ARG A 79 4.41 12.71 2.70
CA ARG A 79 4.06 12.88 1.28
C ARG A 79 5.28 12.57 0.41
N VAL A 80 5.60 11.28 0.26
CA VAL A 80 6.69 10.85 -0.62
C VAL A 80 6.28 11.09 -2.07
N LYS A 81 6.97 12.04 -2.72
CA LYS A 81 6.73 12.38 -4.12
C LYS A 81 7.11 11.21 -5.01
N PHE A 82 6.31 10.98 -6.05
CA PHE A 82 6.53 9.89 -6.97
C PHE A 82 6.35 10.36 -8.43
N PRO A 83 7.34 11.10 -8.97
CA PRO A 83 7.24 11.73 -10.28
C PRO A 83 7.08 10.73 -11.43
N LYS A 84 7.41 9.45 -11.22
CA LYS A 84 7.25 8.38 -12.20
C LYS A 84 5.78 8.12 -12.59
N LEU A 85 4.82 8.47 -11.72
CA LEU A 85 3.38 8.42 -12.02
C LEU A 85 2.80 9.77 -12.45
N GLY A 86 3.62 10.81 -12.58
CA GLY A 86 3.20 12.16 -12.90
C GLY A 86 3.83 13.22 -11.99
N PRO A 87 3.94 14.48 -12.45
CA PRO A 87 4.72 15.53 -11.78
C PRO A 87 4.24 15.89 -10.37
N ASN A 88 2.96 15.67 -10.06
CA ASN A 88 2.36 15.94 -8.76
C ASN A 88 2.00 14.67 -7.97
N SER A 89 2.34 13.50 -8.49
CA SER A 89 1.93 12.21 -7.91
C SER A 89 2.73 11.87 -6.65
N TYR A 90 2.12 11.05 -5.80
CA TYR A 90 2.71 10.53 -4.56
C TYR A 90 2.81 9.00 -4.63
N ARG A 91 3.61 8.42 -3.73
CA ARG A 91 3.69 6.96 -3.56
C ARG A 91 2.31 6.36 -3.30
N PRO A 92 1.90 5.29 -4.01
CA PRO A 92 0.56 4.73 -3.91
C PRO A 92 0.24 4.16 -2.50
N GLU A 93 1.27 3.82 -1.71
CA GLU A 93 1.14 3.40 -0.31
C GLU A 93 0.45 4.43 0.57
N LEU A 94 0.57 5.72 0.22
CA LEU A 94 -0.09 6.80 0.96
C LEU A 94 -1.61 6.73 0.86
N TYR A 95 -2.15 6.27 -0.28
CA TYR A 95 -3.59 6.03 -0.43
C TYR A 95 -4.04 4.84 0.42
N VAL A 96 -3.23 3.77 0.49
CA VAL A 96 -3.51 2.65 1.40
C VAL A 96 -3.56 3.15 2.84
N GLY A 97 -2.57 3.94 3.28
CA GLY A 97 -2.56 4.60 4.60
C GLY A 97 -3.83 5.40 4.90
N ALA A 98 -4.31 6.12 3.89
CA ALA A 98 -5.49 6.97 4.00
C ALA A 98 -6.80 6.17 4.10
N PHE A 99 -6.94 5.06 3.38
CA PHE A 99 -8.22 4.39 3.17
C PHE A 99 -8.37 3.02 3.82
N ALA A 100 -7.29 2.29 4.06
CA ALA A 100 -7.36 0.99 4.72
C ALA A 100 -7.60 1.15 6.23
N GLU A 101 -8.31 0.22 6.84
CA GLU A 101 -8.47 0.13 8.29
C GLU A 101 -7.24 -0.49 8.94
N ASP A 102 -6.82 -1.63 8.41
CA ASP A 102 -5.64 -2.36 8.86
C ASP A 102 -4.62 -2.44 7.73
N ILE A 103 -3.35 -2.31 8.09
CA ILE A 103 -2.23 -2.34 7.16
C ILE A 103 -1.08 -3.05 7.84
N TYR A 104 -0.48 -3.99 7.12
CA TYR A 104 0.79 -4.57 7.49
C TYR A 104 1.68 -4.81 6.28
N LEU A 105 2.97 -4.98 6.55
CA LEU A 105 3.96 -5.39 5.57
C LEU A 105 4.64 -6.67 6.04
N ASP A 106 4.97 -7.53 5.09
CA ASP A 106 5.96 -8.58 5.26
C ASP A 106 7.11 -8.31 4.30
N LEU A 107 8.31 -8.04 4.84
CA LEU A 107 9.51 -7.76 4.07
C LEU A 107 10.50 -8.89 4.30
N ASP A 108 10.44 -9.91 3.47
CA ASP A 108 11.32 -11.08 3.55
C ASP A 108 11.28 -11.76 4.93
N GLY A 109 10.06 -12.01 5.42
CA GLY A 109 9.79 -12.60 6.74
C GLY A 109 9.84 -11.61 7.90
N ARG A 110 10.15 -10.34 7.65
CA ARG A 110 10.10 -9.28 8.67
C ARG A 110 8.77 -8.57 8.62
N TYR A 111 8.01 -8.77 9.69
CA TYR A 111 6.67 -8.23 9.79
C TYR A 111 6.65 -6.81 10.38
N PHE A 112 5.87 -5.93 9.76
CA PHE A 112 5.64 -4.56 10.23
C PHE A 112 4.14 -4.26 10.30
N ALA A 113 3.61 -4.07 11.51
CA ALA A 113 2.27 -3.52 11.69
C ALA A 113 2.30 -2.01 11.46
N ILE A 114 1.57 -1.55 10.44
CA ILE A 114 1.52 -0.13 10.07
C ILE A 114 0.30 0.55 10.69
N LYS A 115 -0.86 -0.11 10.62
CA LYS A 115 -2.13 0.44 11.08
C LYS A 115 -3.07 -0.69 11.52
N GLY A 116 -3.90 -0.39 12.52
CA GLY A 116 -5.02 -1.25 12.90
C GLY A 116 -4.63 -2.53 13.65
N ASN A 117 -5.53 -3.50 13.67
CA ASN A 117 -5.35 -4.79 14.34
C ASN A 117 -5.08 -5.89 13.32
N ASN A 118 -3.82 -6.28 13.18
CA ASN A 118 -3.41 -7.24 12.17
C ASN A 118 -3.44 -8.67 12.74
N PRO A 119 -4.18 -9.60 12.11
CA PRO A 119 -4.37 -10.94 12.64
C PRO A 119 -3.12 -11.82 12.50
N THR A 120 -2.99 -12.78 13.42
CA THR A 120 -2.00 -13.86 13.38
C THR A 120 -2.75 -15.21 13.45
N PRO A 121 -2.48 -16.20 12.55
CA PRO A 121 -1.53 -16.15 11.45
C PRO A 121 -1.92 -15.11 10.38
N HIS A 122 -0.91 -14.61 9.64
CA HIS A 122 -1.13 -13.54 8.67
C HIS A 122 -1.93 -14.05 7.45
N PRO A 123 -2.96 -13.32 6.98
CA PRO A 123 -3.88 -13.79 5.94
C PRO A 123 -3.23 -14.08 4.58
N HIS A 124 -2.05 -13.53 4.32
CA HIS A 124 -1.35 -13.72 3.04
C HIS A 124 -0.66 -15.08 2.88
N ILE A 125 -0.39 -15.80 3.99
CA ILE A 125 0.47 -17.00 3.99
C ILE A 125 -0.03 -18.09 3.04
N ASP A 126 -1.35 -18.29 2.95
CA ASP A 126 -1.95 -19.36 2.13
C ASP A 126 -2.41 -18.87 0.74
N VAL A 127 -2.20 -17.59 0.43
CA VAL A 127 -2.83 -16.92 -0.71
C VAL A 127 -1.80 -16.30 -1.64
N VAL A 128 -0.78 -15.64 -1.08
CA VAL A 128 0.32 -15.06 -1.85
C VAL A 128 1.29 -16.18 -2.24
N PRO A 129 1.75 -16.24 -3.51
CA PRO A 129 2.73 -17.24 -3.91
C PRO A 129 4.02 -17.14 -3.08
N PRO A 130 4.64 -18.27 -2.68
CA PRO A 130 5.75 -18.27 -1.72
C PRO A 130 7.04 -17.62 -2.25
N TRP A 131 7.14 -17.36 -3.55
CA TRP A 131 8.27 -16.67 -4.17
C TRP A 131 8.13 -15.13 -4.12
N CYS A 132 6.96 -14.61 -3.74
CA CYS A 132 6.77 -13.18 -3.45
C CYS A 132 7.04 -12.91 -1.97
N THR A 133 8.23 -12.42 -1.65
CA THR A 133 8.67 -12.21 -0.26
C THR A 133 8.45 -10.80 0.26
N TYR A 134 8.05 -9.85 -0.60
CA TYR A 134 7.66 -8.50 -0.21
C TYR A 134 6.16 -8.34 -0.38
N VAL A 135 5.44 -8.18 0.72
CA VAL A 135 3.98 -8.16 0.76
C VAL A 135 3.51 -6.88 1.43
N LEU A 136 2.58 -6.18 0.79
CA LEU A 136 1.74 -5.17 1.42
C LEU A 136 0.34 -5.75 1.54
N GLY A 137 -0.14 -5.88 2.78
CA GLY A 137 -1.49 -6.33 3.09
C GLY A 137 -2.32 -5.19 3.66
N CYS A 138 -3.57 -5.08 3.21
CA CYS A 138 -4.50 -4.13 3.79
C CYS A 138 -5.93 -4.67 3.85
N ARG A 139 -6.69 -4.22 4.85
CA ARG A 139 -8.13 -4.42 4.96
C ARG A 139 -8.84 -3.10 4.70
N VAL A 140 -9.86 -3.10 3.86
CA VAL A 140 -10.69 -1.92 3.54
C VAL A 140 -12.14 -2.17 3.91
N LEU A 141 -12.83 -1.16 4.45
CA LEU A 141 -14.29 -1.16 4.54
C LEU A 141 -14.87 -0.74 3.19
N GLY A 142 -15.05 -1.72 2.30
CA GLY A 142 -15.83 -1.57 1.08
C GLY A 142 -16.81 -2.75 0.97
N PRO A 143 -17.92 -2.62 0.22
CA PRO A 143 -18.73 -3.80 -0.11
C PRO A 143 -17.86 -4.79 -0.89
N ALA A 144 -17.92 -6.06 -0.49
CA ALA A 144 -17.31 -7.19 -1.18
C ALA A 144 -17.76 -7.30 -2.65
#